data_AF-A0A6L4AS64-F1
#
_entry.id   AF-A0A6L4AS64-F1
#
_cell.length_a   1.000
_cell.length_b   1.000
_cell.length_c   1.000
_cell.angle_alpha   90.00
_cell.angle_beta   90.00
_cell.angle_gamma   90.00
#
_symmetry.space_group_name_H-M   'P 1'
#
loop_
_entity.id
_entity.type
_entity.pdbx_description
1 polymer ?
#
loop_
_entity_poly.entity_id
_entity_poly.type
_entity_poly.pdbx_seq_one_letter_code
_entity_poly.pdbx_strand_id
1 'polypeptide(L)' 'GWARASDDGSSGPALSAAAFGHAGFTGGSLWIDPQRDRILVLLAHRLRSSVDFNPIRRHFHTLAP' A
#
# COMPACT_ATOMS: atom_id res chain seq x y z
N GLY A 1 -10.01 5.62 5.80
CA GLY A 1 -9.15 6.33 6.77
C GLY A 1 -7.76 5.73 6.77
N TRP A 2 -6.90 6.17 7.68
CA TRP A 2 -5.56 5.61 7.90
C TRP A 2 -5.63 4.28 8.65
N ALA A 3 -4.70 3.37 8.36
CA ALA A 3 -4.60 2.06 8.98
C ALA A 3 -3.15 1.66 9.24
N ARG A 4 -2.96 0.73 10.19
CA ARG A 4 -1.70 0.00 10.37
C ARG A 4 -1.53 -1.02 9.25
N ALA A 5 -0.29 -1.35 8.92
CA ALA A 5 -0.02 -2.39 7.95
C ALA A 5 -0.49 -3.76 8.48
N SER A 6 -1.12 -4.53 7.60
CA SER A 6 -1.48 -5.93 7.79
C SER A 6 -1.07 -6.77 6.58
N ASP A 7 -0.99 -8.09 6.77
CA ASP A 7 -0.57 -9.03 5.72
C ASP A 7 -1.67 -9.29 4.67
N ASP A 8 -2.93 -9.21 5.08
CA ASP A 8 -4.11 -9.55 4.29
C ASP A 8 -4.77 -8.35 3.58
N GLY A 9 -4.29 -7.13 3.87
CA GLY A 9 -4.87 -5.87 3.38
C GLY A 9 -4.10 -5.21 2.23
N SER A 10 -4.36 -3.93 2.00
CA SER A 10 -3.72 -3.16 0.92
C SER A 10 -2.20 -2.95 1.09
N SER A 11 -1.68 -3.06 2.32
CA SER A 11 -0.26 -3.06 2.64
C SER A 11 0.44 -4.33 2.17
N GLY A 12 -0.10 -5.50 2.54
CA GLY A 12 0.59 -6.76 2.42
C GLY A 12 1.84 -6.88 3.32
N PRO A 13 2.56 -8.01 3.23
CA PRO A 13 3.63 -8.39 4.15
C PRO A 13 4.96 -7.65 3.92
N ALA A 14 5.05 -6.84 2.86
CA ALA A 14 6.29 -6.13 2.51
C ALA A 14 6.60 -4.94 3.44
N LEU A 15 5.58 -4.43 4.15
CA LEU A 15 5.72 -3.31 5.08
C LEU A 15 6.00 -3.81 6.50
N SER A 16 6.64 -2.99 7.32
CA SER A 16 6.86 -3.37 8.72
C SER A 16 5.57 -3.34 9.51
N ALA A 17 5.54 -4.04 10.63
CA ALA A 17 4.45 -3.92 11.60
C ALA A 17 4.31 -2.48 12.14
N ALA A 18 5.35 -1.64 12.02
CA ALA A 18 5.34 -0.23 12.39
C ALA A 18 4.74 0.69 11.33
N ALA A 19 4.57 0.21 10.09
CA ALA A 19 4.10 1.01 8.99
C ALA A 19 2.62 1.41 9.15
N PHE A 20 2.29 2.58 8.62
CA PHE A 20 0.94 3.12 8.61
C PHE A 20 0.68 3.90 7.33
N GLY A 21 -0.57 3.91 6.88
CA GLY A 21 -0.89 4.42 5.56
C GLY A 21 -2.36 4.36 5.19
N HIS A 22 -2.63 4.58 3.92
CA HIS A 22 -3.96 4.55 3.35
C HIS A 22 -3.94 4.08 1.89
N ALA A 23 -4.99 3.33 1.53
CA ALA A 23 -5.32 3.01 0.15
C ALA A 23 -6.54 3.81 -0.32
N GLY A 24 -6.33 4.68 -1.30
CA GLY A 24 -7.38 5.45 -1.96
C GLY A 24 -8.31 4.58 -2.79
N PHE A 25 -9.60 4.89 -2.74
CA PHE A 25 -10.66 4.16 -3.44
C PHE A 25 -10.41 4.00 -4.96
N THR A 26 -9.83 5.03 -5.57
CA THR A 26 -9.51 5.07 -7.01
C THR A 26 -8.14 4.50 -7.35
N GLY A 27 -7.44 3.80 -6.44
CA GLY A 27 -6.21 3.06 -6.77
C GLY A 27 -4.91 3.62 -6.20
N GLY A 28 -4.90 4.85 -5.65
CA GLY A 28 -3.70 5.43 -5.04
C GLY A 28 -3.29 4.75 -3.72
N SER A 29 -1.99 4.60 -3.44
CA SER A 29 -1.42 3.98 -2.22
C SER A 29 -0.42 4.93 -1.55
N LEU A 30 -0.53 5.14 -0.24
CA LEU A 30 0.43 5.92 0.55
C LEU A 30 0.78 5.14 1.82
N TRP A 31 2.06 4.87 2.04
CA TRP A 31 2.55 4.20 3.24
C TRP A 31 3.84 4.83 3.74
N ILE A 32 3.95 4.93 5.07
CA ILE A 32 5.15 5.39 5.77
C ILE A 32 5.65 4.21 6.60
N ASP A 33 6.89 3.77 6.35
CA ASP A 33 7.54 2.68 7.09
C ASP A 33 8.76 3.25 7.85
N PRO A 34 8.60 3.63 9.12
CA PRO A 34 9.67 4.26 9.89
C PRO A 34 10.80 3.29 10.26
N GLN A 35 10.55 1.98 10.27
CA GLN A 35 11.59 0.99 10.55
C GLN A 35 12.57 0.83 9.38
N ARG A 36 12.10 1.14 8.16
CA ARG A 36 12.89 1.04 6.93
C ARG A 36 13.21 2.40 6.30
N ASP A 37 12.99 3.48 7.05
CA ASP A 37 13.23 4.87 6.64
C ASP A 37 12.73 5.21 5.22
N ARG A 38 11.47 4.84 4.93
CA ARG A 38 10.91 5.02 3.58
C ARG A 38 9.46 5.47 3.57
N ILE A 39 9.13 6.22 2.53
CA ILE A 39 7.76 6.62 2.16
C ILE A 39 7.47 6.06 0.77
N LEU A 40 6.38 5.31 0.67
CA LEU A 40 5.93 4.66 -0.56
C LEU A 40 4.68 5.37 -1.07
N VAL A 41 4.75 5.93 -2.28
CA VAL A 41 3.64 6.63 -2.92
C VAL A 41 3.38 6.03 -4.31
N LEU A 42 2.19 5.45 -4.50
CA LEU A 42 1.68 5.03 -5.80
C LEU A 42 0.50 5.93 -6.18
N LEU A 43 0.66 6.70 -7.25
CA LEU A 43 -0.41 7.50 -7.83
C LEU A 43 -0.99 6.73 -9.02
N ALA A 44 -2.20 6.20 -8.84
CA ALA A 44 -2.89 5.42 -9.86
C ALA A 44 -4.39 5.74 -9.86
N HIS A 45 -5.01 5.59 -11.03
CA HIS A 45 -6.44 5.73 -11.24
C HIS A 45 -7.03 4.44 -11.82
N ARG A 46 -7.82 3.73 -11.02
CA ARG A 46 -8.51 2.49 -11.38
C ARG A 46 -9.82 2.82 -12.08
N LEU A 47 -9.89 2.52 -13.38
CA LEU A 47 -11.06 2.76 -14.23
C LEU A 47 -12.24 1.81 -13.98
N ARG A 48 -11.99 0.61 -13.45
CA ARG A 48 -13.02 -0.44 -13.22
C ARG A 48 -12.99 -0.90 -11.76
N SER A 49 -14.07 -0.67 -11.02
CA SER A 49 -14.17 -0.98 -9.58
C SER A 49 -14.17 -2.48 -9.26
N SER A 50 -14.57 -3.32 -10.22
CA SER A 50 -14.60 -4.79 -10.09
C SER A 50 -13.22 -5.44 -10.04
N VAL A 51 -12.16 -4.72 -10.41
CA VAL A 51 -10.79 -5.23 -10.37
C VAL A 51 -10.19 -5.00 -8.99
N ASP A 52 -9.76 -6.07 -8.33
CA ASP A 52 -8.96 -5.96 -7.11
C ASP A 52 -7.61 -5.32 -7.42
N PHE A 53 -7.33 -4.21 -6.74
CA PHE A 53 -6.10 -3.44 -6.92
C PHE A 53 -5.03 -3.79 -5.88
N ASN A 54 -5.35 -4.59 -4.87
CA ASN A 54 -4.40 -4.97 -3.81
C ASN A 54 -3.17 -5.70 -4.35
N PRO A 55 -3.25 -6.63 -5.32
CA PRO A 55 -2.05 -7.28 -5.86
C PRO A 55 -1.03 -6.29 -6.43
N ILE A 56 -1.50 -5.27 -7.16
CA ILE A 56 -0.64 -4.23 -7.75
C ILE A 56 0.04 -3.40 -6.66
N ARG A 57 -0.72 -2.98 -5.63
CA ARG A 57 -0.19 -2.22 -4.49
C ARG A 57 0.89 -2.99 -3.74
N ARG A 58 0.59 -4.26 -3.41
CA ARG A 58 1.53 -5.14 -2.69
C ARG A 58 2.79 -5.39 -3.50
N HIS A 59 2.66 -5.64 -4.80
CA HIS A 59 3.82 -5.80 -5.67
C HIS A 59 4.67 -4.52 -5.70
N PHE A 60 4.06 -3.34 -5.81
CA PHE A 60 4.79 -2.07 -5.72
C PHE A 60 5.58 -1.96 -4.40
N HIS A 61 5.00 -2.34 -3.25
CA HIS A 61 5.71 -2.31 -1.97
C HIS A 61 6.92 -3.25 -1.92
N THR A 62 6.96 -4.32 -2.73
CA THR A 62 8.13 -5.22 -2.82
C THR A 62 9.28 -4.68 -3.67
N LEU A 63 9.03 -3.69 -4.54
CA LEU A 63 10.05 -3.15 -5.46
C LEU A 63 11.03 -2.20 -4.78
N ALA A 64 10.71 -1.70 -3.59
CA ALA A 64 11.55 -0.83 -2.78
C ALA A 64 11.74 -1.49 -1.40
N PRO A 65 12.65 -2.46 -1.26
CA PRO A 65 12.83 -3.31 -0.09
C PRO A 65 13.39 -2.61 1.14
#